data_AF-A0A6B2UD14-F1
#
_entry.id   AF-A0A6B2UD14-F1
#
_cell.length_a   1.000
_cell.length_b   1.000
_cell.length_c   1.000
_cell.angle_alpha   90.00
_cell.angle_beta   90.00
_cell.angle_gamma   90.00
#
_symmetry.space_group_name_H-M   'P 1'
#
loop_
_entity.id
_entity.type
_entity.pdbx_description
1 polymer ?
#
loop_
_entity_poly.entity_id
_entity_poly.type
_entity_poly.pdbx_seq_one_letter_code
_entity_poly.pdbx_strand_id
1 'polypeptide(L)'
;RGARVTLVAANTALAAPAGVDVVPVSSTAELREALLAAVADADAVVMAAAVADFRPATYAPGKIKKKDDAEPEPLALVRNPDILAELSADRARAGQLVVGFAAETDDVLAHGRAKLARKGCDLLVVNEVGETKTFGAESSEAVVLGADGSETPVPYGPKEGLAHTVWDLVAARLA
;
A
#
# COMPACT_ATOMS: atom_id res chain seq x y z
N ARG A 1 -9.94 17.32 -3.24
CA ARG A 1 -10.98 17.22 -4.31
C ARG A 1 -12.38 16.92 -3.74
N GLY A 2 -12.74 17.42 -2.54
CA GLY A 2 -14.08 17.24 -1.96
C GLY A 2 -14.38 15.92 -1.24
N ALA A 3 -13.51 14.91 -1.33
CA ALA A 3 -13.68 13.65 -0.61
C ALA A 3 -13.54 13.80 0.91
N ARG A 4 -14.32 13.04 1.67
CA ARG A 4 -14.06 12.75 3.09
C ARG A 4 -13.01 11.65 3.16
N VAL A 5 -11.88 11.92 3.83
CA VAL A 5 -10.72 11.03 3.81
C VAL A 5 -10.37 10.57 5.22
N THR A 6 -10.31 9.26 5.41
CA THR A 6 -9.64 8.62 6.55
C THR A 6 -8.26 8.14 6.11
N LEU A 7 -7.22 8.65 6.75
CA LEU A 7 -5.83 8.30 6.50
C LEU A 7 -5.33 7.35 7.59
N VAL A 8 -5.22 6.07 7.28
CA VAL A 8 -4.54 5.10 8.16
C VAL A 8 -3.03 5.23 7.97
N ALA A 9 -2.38 5.90 8.92
CA ALA A 9 -0.99 6.35 8.82
C ALA A 9 -0.05 5.34 9.50
N ALA A 10 0.61 4.50 8.71
CA ALA A 10 1.56 3.51 9.19
C ALA A 10 2.99 4.07 9.24
N ASN A 11 3.53 4.31 10.44
CA ASN A 11 4.94 4.68 10.68
C ASN A 11 5.47 5.85 9.83
N THR A 12 4.67 6.90 9.62
CA THR A 12 5.08 8.10 8.87
C THR A 12 5.36 9.29 9.79
N ALA A 13 6.38 10.08 9.46
CA ALA A 13 6.71 11.35 10.10
C ALA A 13 6.15 12.57 9.34
N LEU A 14 5.44 12.34 8.23
CA LEU A 14 4.86 13.40 7.42
C LEU A 14 3.67 14.04 8.13
N ALA A 15 3.53 15.36 7.97
CA ALA A 15 2.35 16.07 8.45
C ALA A 15 1.10 15.54 7.75
N ALA A 16 0.02 15.37 8.50
CA ALA A 16 -1.26 14.97 7.94
C ALA A 16 -1.78 16.08 6.98
N PRO A 17 -2.33 15.70 5.82
CA PRO A 17 -3.02 16.65 4.96
C PRO A 17 -4.17 17.35 5.70
N ALA A 18 -4.47 18.59 5.33
CA ALA A 18 -5.56 19.32 5.97
C ALA A 18 -6.92 18.64 5.74
N GLY A 19 -7.72 18.53 6.80
CA GLY A 19 -9.10 18.03 6.73
C GLY A 19 -9.25 16.52 6.58
N VAL A 20 -8.22 15.73 6.88
CA VAL A 20 -8.31 14.25 6.91
C VAL A 20 -8.41 13.73 8.35
N ASP A 21 -9.18 12.66 8.54
CA ASP A 21 -9.23 11.93 9.80
C ASP A 21 -8.06 10.94 9.86
N VAL A 22 -7.13 11.12 10.79
CA VAL A 22 -5.90 10.33 10.87
C VAL A 22 -6.04 9.21 11.89
N VAL A 23 -5.73 7.98 11.47
CA VAL A 23 -5.65 6.80 12.34
C VAL A 23 -4.20 6.30 12.35
N PRO A 24 -3.40 6.59 13.39
CA PRO A 24 -2.01 6.13 13.45
C PRO A 24 -1.94 4.64 13.77
N VAL A 25 -1.06 3.92 13.07
CA VAL A 25 -0.78 2.50 13.29
C VAL A 25 0.72 2.22 13.17
N SER A 26 1.17 1.15 13.80
CA SER A 26 2.59 0.74 13.81
C SER A 26 2.83 -0.65 13.24
N SER A 27 1.87 -1.56 13.38
CA SER A 27 2.01 -2.94 12.89
C SER A 27 1.08 -3.26 11.71
N THR A 28 1.42 -4.28 10.93
CA THR A 28 0.53 -4.80 9.87
C THR A 28 -0.82 -5.27 10.44
N ALA A 29 -0.84 -5.79 11.67
CA ALA A 29 -2.07 -6.21 12.33
C ALA A 29 -2.97 -5.01 12.66
N GLU A 30 -2.41 -3.95 13.24
CA GLU A 30 -3.14 -2.70 13.52
C GLU A 30 -3.63 -2.03 12.22
N LEU A 31 -2.78 -2.00 11.19
CA LEU A 31 -3.15 -1.48 9.87
C LEU A 31 -4.36 -2.24 9.32
N ARG A 32 -4.34 -3.57 9.39
CA ARG A 32 -5.47 -4.41 8.94
C ARG A 32 -6.74 -4.09 9.72
N GLU A 33 -6.67 -4.07 11.04
CA GLU A 33 -7.83 -3.78 11.90
C GLU A 33 -8.43 -2.40 11.61
N ALA A 34 -7.59 -1.36 11.53
CA ALA A 34 -8.00 0.00 11.23
C ALA A 34 -8.65 0.12 9.85
N LEU A 35 -8.09 -0.56 8.83
CA LEU A 35 -8.66 -0.57 7.48
C LEU A 35 -10.01 -1.28 7.44
N LEU A 36 -10.13 -2.46 8.08
CA LEU A 36 -11.39 -3.20 8.12
C LEU A 36 -12.50 -2.44 8.87
N ALA A 37 -12.14 -1.63 9.86
CA ALA A 37 -13.10 -0.75 10.53
C ALA A 37 -13.52 0.43 9.64
N ALA A 38 -12.60 1.02 8.87
CA ALA A 38 -12.85 2.21 8.05
C ALA A 38 -13.51 1.90 6.69
N VAL A 39 -13.32 0.71 6.15
CA VAL A 39 -13.73 0.35 4.77
C VAL A 39 -15.24 0.22 4.58
N ALA A 40 -16.01 0.02 5.65
CA ALA A 40 -17.46 -0.17 5.56
C ALA A 40 -18.19 0.97 4.83
N ASP A 41 -17.77 2.21 5.09
CA ASP A 41 -18.39 3.43 4.53
C ASP A 41 -17.58 4.06 3.38
N ALA A 42 -16.52 3.40 2.91
CA ALA A 42 -15.62 3.95 1.90
C ALA A 42 -16.07 3.62 0.48
N ASP A 43 -16.15 4.61 -0.41
CA ASP A 43 -16.37 4.37 -1.84
C ASP A 43 -15.08 3.87 -2.54
N ALA A 44 -13.91 4.24 -2.01
CA ALA A 44 -12.61 3.80 -2.51
C ALA A 44 -11.61 3.58 -1.37
N VAL A 45 -10.74 2.58 -1.53
CA VAL A 45 -9.60 2.29 -0.65
C VAL A 45 -8.32 2.36 -1.45
N VAL A 46 -7.34 3.12 -0.98
CA VAL A 46 -6.03 3.26 -1.62
C VAL A 46 -4.93 2.71 -0.69
N MET A 47 -4.46 1.51 -0.99
CA MET A 47 -3.43 0.79 -0.24
C MET A 47 -2.02 1.23 -0.66
N ALA A 48 -1.64 2.45 -0.28
CA ALA A 48 -0.32 3.02 -0.55
C ALA A 48 0.74 2.70 0.53
N ALA A 49 0.35 2.07 1.64
CA ALA A 49 1.28 1.71 2.71
C ALA A 49 2.24 0.59 2.26
N ALA A 50 3.53 0.73 2.60
CA ALA A 50 4.52 -0.32 2.43
C ALA A 50 4.37 -1.37 3.55
N VAL A 51 3.41 -2.28 3.39
CA VAL A 51 3.08 -3.29 4.38
C VAL A 51 4.16 -4.38 4.43
N ALA A 52 4.65 -4.70 5.63
CA ALA A 52 5.62 -5.78 5.80
C ALA A 52 4.98 -7.15 5.51
N ASP A 53 5.61 -7.95 4.64
CA ASP A 53 5.15 -9.31 4.29
C ASP A 53 5.30 -10.32 5.44
N PHE A 54 6.23 -10.05 6.37
CA PHE A 54 6.56 -10.93 7.49
C PHE A 54 6.59 -10.16 8.80
N ARG A 55 6.42 -10.88 9.91
CA ARG A 55 6.62 -10.39 11.29
C ARG A 55 7.38 -11.43 12.12
N PRO A 56 8.03 -11.03 13.23
CA PRO A 56 8.58 -11.99 14.19
C PRO A 56 7.54 -13.01 14.64
N ALA A 57 7.93 -14.28 14.71
CA ALA A 57 7.08 -15.35 15.20
C ALA A 57 6.72 -15.16 16.69
N THR A 58 7.66 -14.60 17.45
CA THR A 58 7.54 -14.34 18.89
C THR A 58 8.08 -12.95 19.21
N TYR A 59 7.33 -12.18 20.01
CA TYR A 59 7.77 -10.89 20.52
C TYR A 59 8.37 -11.06 21.91
N ALA A 60 9.56 -10.51 22.12
CA ALA A 60 10.16 -10.44 23.45
C ALA A 60 9.47 -9.34 24.27
N PRO A 61 9.17 -9.57 25.57
CA PRO A 61 8.53 -8.57 26.42
C PRO A 61 9.44 -7.37 26.75
N GLY A 62 10.72 -7.42 26.37
CA GLY A 62 11.68 -6.34 26.56
C GLY A 62 12.87 -6.44 25.61
N LYS A 63 13.78 -5.46 25.69
CA LYS A 63 14.98 -5.41 24.86
C LYS A 63 15.82 -6.69 25.02
N ILE A 64 16.04 -7.40 23.90
CA ILE A 64 16.94 -8.55 23.84
C ILE A 64 18.36 -8.05 24.15
N LYS A 65 18.94 -8.55 25.25
CA LYS A 65 20.30 -8.18 25.67
C LYS A 65 21.32 -9.02 24.93
N LYS A 66 22.47 -8.42 24.61
CA LYS A 66 23.65 -9.16 24.16
C LYS A 66 24.10 -10.10 25.27
N LYS A 67 24.52 -11.31 24.90
CA LYS A 67 25.15 -12.28 25.78
C LYS A 67 26.59 -12.44 25.29
N ASP A 68 27.57 -12.21 26.15
CA ASP A 68 28.98 -12.17 25.75
C ASP A 68 29.48 -13.56 25.27
N ASP A 69 28.88 -14.64 25.77
CA ASP A 69 29.28 -16.03 25.48
C ASP A 69 28.36 -16.75 24.48
N ALA A 70 27.50 -16.03 23.75
CA ALA A 70 26.58 -16.65 22.79
C ALA A 70 26.25 -15.75 21.60
N GLU A 71 26.28 -16.34 20.41
CA GLU A 71 25.74 -15.72 19.20
C GLU A 71 24.22 -15.51 19.31
N PRO A 72 23.65 -14.49 18.65
CA PRO A 72 22.22 -14.24 18.70
C PRO A 72 21.45 -15.39 18.04
N GLU A 73 20.32 -15.76 18.65
CA GLU A 73 19.40 -16.71 18.03
C GLU A 73 18.84 -16.13 16.71
N PRO A 74 18.67 -16.95 15.66
CA PRO A 74 18.05 -16.51 14.43
C PRO A 74 16.64 -15.94 14.66
N LEU A 75 16.28 -14.87 13.94
CA LEU A 75 14.94 -14.30 14.01
C LEU A 75 13.97 -15.15 13.20
N ALA A 76 13.15 -15.95 13.88
CA ALA A 76 12.06 -16.69 13.26
C ALA A 76 10.96 -15.72 12.77
N LEU A 77 10.57 -15.83 11.50
CA LEU A 77 9.55 -14.99 10.87
C LEU A 77 8.31 -15.81 10.49
N VAL A 78 7.15 -15.19 10.60
CA VAL A 78 5.88 -15.71 10.08
C VAL A 78 5.25 -14.71 9.11
N ARG A 79 4.43 -15.19 8.18
CA ARG A 79 3.76 -14.34 7.18
C ARG A 79 2.71 -13.44 7.83
N ASN A 80 2.64 -12.20 7.36
CA ASN A 80 1.51 -11.31 7.61
C ASN A 80 0.33 -11.62 6.68
N PRO A 81 -0.89 -11.22 7.08
CA PRO A 81 -2.04 -11.26 6.19
C PRO A 81 -1.83 -10.32 5.00
N ASP A 82 -2.37 -10.72 3.85
CA ASP A 82 -2.34 -9.93 2.62
C ASP A 82 -3.54 -9.00 2.56
N ILE A 83 -3.41 -7.82 3.18
CA ILE A 83 -4.52 -6.88 3.37
C ILE A 83 -5.13 -6.43 2.04
N LEU A 84 -4.30 -6.19 1.02
CA LEU A 84 -4.80 -5.79 -0.30
C LEU A 84 -5.66 -6.89 -0.95
N ALA A 85 -5.20 -8.14 -0.89
CA ALA A 85 -5.97 -9.26 -1.42
C ALA A 85 -7.26 -9.49 -0.63
N GLU A 86 -7.19 -9.38 0.71
CA GLU A 86 -8.36 -9.49 1.59
C GLU A 86 -9.42 -8.43 1.27
N LEU A 87 -9.03 -7.15 1.21
CA LEU A 87 -9.96 -6.06 0.86
C LEU A 87 -10.54 -6.18 -0.55
N SER A 88 -9.77 -6.73 -1.49
CA SER A 88 -10.21 -6.93 -2.87
C SER A 88 -11.24 -8.06 -3.01
N ALA A 89 -11.06 -9.13 -2.21
CA ALA A 89 -11.94 -10.30 -2.18
C ALA A 89 -13.23 -10.04 -1.38
N ASP A 90 -13.11 -9.39 -0.22
CA ASP A 90 -14.20 -9.17 0.74
C ASP A 90 -14.60 -7.69 0.80
N ARG A 91 -15.07 -7.16 -0.34
CA ARG A 91 -15.48 -5.76 -0.45
C ARG A 91 -16.70 -5.49 0.43
N ALA A 92 -16.60 -4.46 1.27
CA ALA A 92 -17.65 -4.15 2.24
C ALA A 92 -18.97 -3.68 1.58
N ARG A 93 -18.89 -3.19 0.34
CA ARG A 93 -20.05 -2.75 -0.44
C ARG A 93 -19.84 -2.91 -1.94
N ALA A 94 -20.94 -3.07 -2.67
CA ALA A 94 -20.94 -3.11 -4.12
C ALA A 94 -20.41 -1.79 -4.70
N GLY A 95 -19.57 -1.87 -5.72
CA GLY A 95 -18.97 -0.71 -6.38
C GLY A 95 -17.83 -0.04 -5.61
N GLN A 96 -17.45 -0.54 -4.42
CA GLN A 96 -16.25 -0.06 -3.74
C GLN A 96 -15.02 -0.31 -4.59
N LEU A 97 -14.18 0.71 -4.80
CA LEU A 97 -12.93 0.57 -5.54
C LEU A 97 -11.76 0.27 -4.60
N VAL A 98 -10.85 -0.60 -5.03
CA VAL A 98 -9.63 -0.95 -4.33
C VAL A 98 -8.44 -0.66 -5.23
N VAL A 99 -7.54 0.19 -4.77
CA VAL A 99 -6.31 0.58 -5.46
C VAL A 99 -5.11 0.08 -4.68
N GLY A 100 -4.25 -0.69 -5.33
CA GLY A 100 -2.97 -1.13 -4.78
C GLY A 100 -1.80 -0.28 -5.26
N PHE A 101 -0.70 -0.35 -4.53
CA PHE A 101 0.62 0.09 -4.99
C PHE A 101 1.59 -1.10 -5.03
N ALA A 102 2.47 -1.11 -6.02
CA ALA A 102 3.51 -2.10 -6.18
C ALA A 102 4.80 -1.44 -6.66
N ALA A 103 5.87 -1.75 -5.94
CA ALA A 103 7.22 -1.57 -6.46
C ALA A 103 7.67 -2.89 -7.10
N GLU A 104 8.20 -2.82 -8.32
CA GLU A 104 8.72 -3.97 -9.04
C GLU A 104 10.14 -3.67 -9.56
N THR A 105 10.91 -4.74 -9.76
CA THR A 105 12.18 -4.73 -10.47
C THR A 105 12.04 -5.48 -11.80
N ASP A 106 12.98 -5.26 -12.71
CA ASP A 106 13.10 -6.01 -13.97
C ASP A 106 11.89 -5.83 -14.91
N ASP A 107 11.15 -6.90 -15.23
CA ASP A 107 9.96 -6.83 -16.10
C ASP A 107 8.75 -6.26 -15.34
N VAL A 108 8.82 -4.97 -15.05
CA VAL A 108 7.87 -4.20 -14.22
C VAL A 108 6.42 -4.39 -14.68
N LEU A 109 6.16 -4.37 -15.99
CA LEU A 109 4.79 -4.49 -16.51
C LEU A 109 4.28 -5.93 -16.44
N ALA A 110 5.10 -6.94 -16.76
CA ALA A 110 4.65 -8.33 -16.62
C ALA A 110 4.40 -8.69 -15.14
N HIS A 111 5.32 -8.32 -14.25
CA HIS A 111 5.16 -8.51 -12.81
C HIS A 111 3.96 -7.74 -12.26
N GLY A 112 3.79 -6.49 -12.69
CA GLY A 112 2.64 -5.65 -12.35
C GLY A 112 1.31 -6.28 -12.73
N ARG A 113 1.16 -6.74 -13.98
CA ARG A 113 -0.08 -7.41 -14.45
C ARG A 113 -0.35 -8.70 -13.68
N ALA A 114 0.67 -9.51 -13.44
CA ALA A 114 0.54 -10.74 -12.65
C ALA A 114 0.14 -10.44 -11.19
N LYS A 115 0.71 -9.40 -10.59
CA LYS A 115 0.37 -8.96 -9.23
C LYS A 115 -1.05 -8.41 -9.16
N LEU A 116 -1.47 -7.59 -10.13
CA LEU A 116 -2.84 -7.08 -10.24
C LEU A 116 -3.85 -8.23 -10.26
N ALA A 117 -3.65 -9.21 -11.16
CA ALA A 117 -4.53 -10.37 -11.27
C ALA A 117 -4.57 -11.21 -9.99
N ARG A 118 -3.42 -11.43 -9.33
CA ARG A 118 -3.34 -12.18 -8.08
C ARG A 118 -4.01 -11.45 -6.91
N LYS A 119 -3.86 -10.12 -6.82
CA LYS A 119 -4.39 -9.31 -5.72
C LYS A 119 -5.89 -9.01 -5.88
N GLY A 120 -6.39 -8.90 -7.12
CA GLY A 120 -7.80 -8.69 -7.40
C GLY A 120 -8.32 -7.26 -7.21
N CYS A 121 -7.42 -6.30 -6.99
CA CYS A 121 -7.75 -4.87 -6.91
C CYS A 121 -8.12 -4.30 -8.31
N ASP A 122 -8.80 -3.16 -8.35
CA ASP A 122 -9.27 -2.57 -9.62
C ASP A 122 -8.18 -1.80 -10.35
N LEU A 123 -7.31 -1.15 -9.59
CA LEU A 123 -6.16 -0.40 -10.09
C LEU A 123 -4.91 -0.83 -9.31
N LEU A 124 -3.79 -0.98 -10.00
CA LEU A 124 -2.48 -1.17 -9.40
C LEU A 124 -1.52 -0.11 -9.94
N VAL A 125 -1.03 0.74 -9.05
CA VAL A 125 0.04 1.69 -9.37
C VAL A 125 1.36 0.94 -9.28
N VAL A 126 2.05 0.79 -10.40
CA VAL A 126 3.31 0.05 -10.47
C VAL A 126 4.44 1.03 -10.78
N ASN A 127 5.44 1.08 -9.90
CA ASN A 127 6.64 1.86 -10.12
C ASN A 127 7.88 0.96 -10.11
N GLU A 128 8.82 1.27 -11.00
CA GLU A 128 10.13 0.62 -11.00
C GLU A 128 10.95 1.12 -9.81
N VAL A 129 11.59 0.21 -9.09
CA VAL A 129 12.57 0.53 -8.04
C VAL A 129 13.90 -0.14 -8.33
N GLY A 130 15.00 0.48 -7.92
CA GLY A 130 16.34 -0.03 -8.16
C GLY A 130 17.42 0.84 -7.53
N GLU A 131 18.68 0.58 -7.86
CA GLU A 131 19.83 1.30 -7.27
C GLU A 131 19.76 2.82 -7.47
N THR A 132 19.20 3.27 -8.60
CA THR A 132 19.06 4.70 -8.94
C THR A 132 17.64 5.24 -8.79
N LYS A 133 16.64 4.36 -8.64
CA LYS A 133 15.22 4.70 -8.44
C LYS A 133 14.82 4.29 -7.03
N THR A 134 14.99 5.21 -6.08
CA THR A 134 14.83 4.93 -4.65
C THR A 134 13.45 5.31 -4.13
N PHE A 135 13.01 4.59 -3.10
CA PHE A 135 11.88 5.01 -2.28
C PHE A 135 12.18 6.35 -1.62
N GLY A 136 11.15 7.21 -1.50
CA GLY A 136 11.24 8.46 -0.75
C GLY A 136 11.68 9.71 -1.55
N ALA A 137 11.99 9.58 -2.84
CA ALA A 137 12.25 10.75 -3.69
C ALA A 137 11.00 11.63 -3.89
N GLU A 138 11.16 12.94 -4.12
CA GLU A 138 10.04 13.87 -4.40
C GLU A 138 9.35 13.59 -5.75
N SER A 139 10.10 13.01 -6.68
CA SER A 139 9.61 12.64 -8.01
C SER A 139 9.41 11.13 -8.16
N SER A 140 8.49 10.73 -9.02
CA SER A 140 8.17 9.35 -9.33
C SER A 140 7.81 9.17 -10.80
N GLU A 141 8.02 7.96 -11.31
CA GLU A 141 7.56 7.45 -12.59
C GLU A 141 6.79 6.16 -12.31
N ALA A 142 5.63 5.98 -12.93
CA ALA A 142 4.80 4.80 -12.69
C ALA A 142 3.92 4.48 -13.90
N VAL A 143 3.32 3.29 -13.89
CA VAL A 143 2.22 2.92 -14.76
C VAL A 143 1.06 2.48 -13.88
N VAL A 144 -0.13 3.04 -14.11
CA VAL A 144 -1.36 2.58 -13.45
C VAL A 144 -2.00 1.52 -14.34
N LEU A 145 -2.07 0.30 -13.84
CA LEU A 145 -2.71 -0.84 -14.50
C LEU A 145 -4.14 -0.99 -13.99
N GLY A 146 -5.10 -1.16 -14.90
CA GLY A 146 -6.50 -1.43 -14.57
C GLY A 146 -6.87 -2.89 -14.78
N ALA A 147 -7.77 -3.41 -13.94
CA ALA A 147 -8.32 -4.77 -14.07
C ALA A 147 -9.11 -4.97 -15.40
N ASP A 148 -9.53 -3.87 -16.02
CA ASP A 148 -10.13 -3.79 -17.35
C ASP A 148 -9.11 -3.90 -18.50
N GLY A 149 -7.82 -4.07 -18.19
CA GLY A 149 -6.71 -4.10 -19.14
C GLY A 149 -6.20 -2.72 -19.56
N SER A 150 -6.72 -1.63 -18.97
CA SER A 150 -6.19 -0.29 -19.22
C SER A 150 -4.79 -0.09 -18.63
N GLU A 151 -3.99 0.71 -19.31
CA GLU A 151 -2.64 1.07 -18.88
C GLU A 151 -2.46 2.57 -19.04
N THR A 152 -2.16 3.26 -17.95
CA THR A 152 -1.95 4.71 -17.93
C THR A 152 -0.53 5.01 -17.49
N PRO A 153 0.38 5.32 -18.44
CA PRO A 153 1.72 5.78 -18.09
C PRO A 153 1.67 7.12 -17.37
N VAL A 154 2.46 7.25 -16.31
CA VAL A 154 2.69 8.49 -15.58
C VAL A 154 4.16 8.85 -15.75
N PRO A 155 4.47 9.92 -16.52
CA PRO A 155 5.86 10.29 -16.79
C PRO A 155 6.56 10.72 -15.50
N TYR A 156 7.90 10.61 -15.50
CA TYR A 156 8.72 11.07 -14.39
C TYR A 156 8.43 12.54 -14.06
N GLY A 157 8.04 12.80 -12.81
CA GLY A 157 7.71 14.13 -12.34
C GLY A 157 7.34 14.13 -10.85
N PRO A 158 6.88 15.27 -10.31
CA PRO A 158 6.48 15.38 -8.90
C PRO A 158 5.41 14.36 -8.52
N LYS A 159 5.47 13.81 -7.30
CA LYS A 159 4.50 12.85 -6.78
C LYS A 159 3.05 13.36 -6.79
N GLU A 160 2.85 14.67 -6.71
CA GLU A 160 1.54 15.30 -6.87
C GLU A 160 0.91 14.96 -8.22
N GLY A 161 1.70 14.93 -9.30
CA GLY A 161 1.25 14.55 -10.63
C GLY A 161 0.74 13.11 -10.66
N LEU A 162 1.48 12.19 -10.06
CA LEU A 162 1.06 10.80 -9.90
C LEU A 162 -0.23 10.70 -9.06
N ALA A 163 -0.31 11.42 -7.94
CA ALA A 163 -1.50 11.43 -7.09
C ALA A 163 -2.73 11.96 -7.84
N HIS A 164 -2.58 13.01 -8.67
CA HIS A 164 -3.65 13.53 -9.52
C HIS A 164 -4.15 12.48 -10.51
N THR A 165 -3.24 11.82 -11.24
CA THR A 165 -3.61 10.77 -12.20
C THR A 165 -4.35 9.61 -11.53
N VAL A 166 -3.87 9.13 -10.37
CA VAL A 166 -4.54 8.06 -9.62
C VAL A 166 -5.96 8.49 -9.24
N TRP A 167 -6.14 9.69 -8.70
CA TRP A 167 -7.46 10.17 -8.32
C TRP A 167 -8.39 10.47 -9.51
N ASP A 168 -7.85 10.81 -10.69
CA ASP A 168 -8.65 10.93 -11.92
C ASP A 168 -9.21 9.58 -12.35
N LEU A 169 -8.38 8.54 -12.32
CA LEU A 169 -8.78 7.17 -12.65
C LEU A 169 -9.78 6.58 -11.65
N VAL A 170 -9.65 6.91 -10.36
CA VAL A 170 -10.62 6.54 -9.32
C VAL A 170 -11.93 7.28 -9.54
N ALA A 171 -11.90 8.61 -9.73
CA ALA A 171 -13.11 9.41 -9.89
C ALA A 171 -13.93 8.97 -11.12
N ALA A 172 -13.27 8.64 -12.23
CA ALA A 172 -13.93 8.16 -13.45
C ALA A 172 -14.65 6.81 -13.27
N ARG A 173 -14.28 6.02 -12.26
CA ARG A 173 -14.86 4.70 -11.97
C ARG A 173 -15.91 4.72 -10.85
N LEU A 174 -16.02 5.83 -10.12
CA LEU A 174 -17.06 6.05 -9.12
C LEU A 174 -18.34 6.68 -9.72
N ALA A 175 -18.24 7.22 -10.95
CA ALA A 175 -19.29 7.96 -11.63
C ALA A 175 -20.32 7.05 -12.33
#